data_AF-A0A562SU09-F1
#
_entry.id   AF-A0A562SU09-F1
#
_cell.length_a   1.000
_cell.length_b   1.000
_cell.length_c   1.000
_cell.angle_alpha   90.00
_cell.angle_beta   90.00
_cell.angle_gamma   90.00
#
_symmetry.space_group_name_H-M   'P 1'
#
loop_
_entity.id
_entity.type
_entity.pdbx_description
1 polymer ?
#
loop_
_entity_poly.entity_id
_entity_poly.type
_entity_poly.pdbx_seq_one_letter_code
_entity_poly.pdbx_strand_id
1 'polypeptide(L)' 'MRNEAEVIARITELKANLLIVEERIQEELKSHHSKWNFRLLGFLKKEKEIWEFALGQLEWLTSDKTEHE' A
#
# COMPACT_ATOMS: atom_id res chain seq x y z
N MET A 1 24.14 -6.03 -0.27
CA MET A 1 24.01 -4.57 -0.06
C MET A 1 23.28 -3.82 -1.18
N ARG A 2 23.60 -3.96 -2.49
CA ARG A 2 22.87 -3.21 -3.56
C ARG A 2 21.38 -3.58 -3.71
N ASN A 3 21.04 -4.87 -3.57
CA ASN A 3 19.67 -5.38 -3.69
C ASN A 3 18.76 -4.95 -2.50
N GLU A 4 19.34 -4.75 -1.32
CA GLU A 4 18.56 -4.36 -0.14
C GLU A 4 18.15 -2.89 -0.17
N ALA A 5 19.08 -2.00 -0.57
CA ALA A 5 18.76 -0.60 -0.79
C ALA A 5 17.68 -0.42 -1.88
N GLU A 6 17.68 -1.27 -2.90
CA GLU A 6 16.66 -1.28 -3.96
C GLU A 6 15.30 -1.75 -3.43
N VAL A 7 15.26 -2.81 -2.63
CA VAL A 7 14.03 -3.28 -1.97
C VAL A 7 13.48 -2.22 -1.01
N ILE A 8 14.33 -1.58 -0.21
CA ILE A 8 13.92 -0.50 0.71
C ILE A 8 13.35 0.69 -0.08
N ALA A 9 14.02 1.12 -1.16
CA ALA A 9 13.52 2.20 -2.00
C ALA A 9 12.14 1.86 -2.60
N ARG A 10 11.95 0.60 -3.03
CA ARG A 10 10.66 0.13 -3.55
C ARG A 10 9.58 0.09 -2.47
N ILE A 11 9.90 -0.32 -1.24
CA ILE A 11 8.97 -0.26 -0.10
C ILE A 11 8.53 1.19 0.15
N THR A 12 9.47 2.14 0.15
CA THR A 12 9.14 3.56 0.34
C THR A 12 8.19 4.08 -0.72
N GLU A 13 8.44 3.77 -2.00
CA GLU A 13 7.56 4.15 -3.10
C GLU A 13 6.15 3.55 -2.95
N LEU A 14 6.05 2.26 -2.61
CA LEU A 14 4.77 1.59 -2.42
C LEU A 14 3.99 2.13 -1.22
N LYS A 15 4.67 2.51 -0.13
CA LYS A 15 4.04 3.19 1.02
C LYS A 15 3.47 4.55 0.62
N ALA A 16 4.17 5.33 -0.21
CA ALA A 16 3.65 6.59 -0.73
C ALA A 16 2.41 6.40 -1.62
N ASN A 17 2.42 5.40 -2.50
CA ASN A 17 1.26 5.07 -3.34
C ASN A 17 0.06 4.59 -2.49
N LEU A 18 0.30 3.77 -1.48
CA LEU A 18 -0.73 3.32 -0.54
C LEU A 18 -1.39 4.52 0.16
N LEU A 19 -0.60 5.50 0.61
CA LEU A 19 -1.11 6.71 1.24
C LEU A 19 -2.05 7.49 0.30
N ILE A 20 -1.68 7.66 -0.97
CA ILE A 20 -2.54 8.32 -1.97
C ILE A 20 -3.88 7.59 -2.13
N VAL A 21 -3.85 6.26 -2.17
CA VAL A 21 -5.09 5.45 -2.28
C VAL A 21 -5.95 5.63 -1.04
N GLU A 22 -5.36 5.60 0.15
CA GLU A 22 -6.06 5.82 1.41
C GLU A 22 -6.69 7.22 1.50
N GLU A 23 -5.96 8.26 1.10
CA GLU A 23 -6.48 9.63 1.03
C GLU A 23 -7.70 9.72 0.12
N ARG A 24 -7.65 9.13 -1.08
CA ARG A 24 -8.80 9.10 -2.01
C ARG A 24 -9.99 8.34 -1.46
N ILE A 25 -9.77 7.25 -0.73
CA ILE A 25 -10.85 6.54 -0.02
C ILE A 25 -11.48 7.48 1.02
N GLN A 26 -10.66 8.17 1.82
CA GLN A 26 -11.16 9.10 2.84
C GLN A 26 -11.92 10.29 2.24
N GLU A 27 -11.46 10.83 1.11
CA GLU A 27 -12.16 11.89 0.38
C GLU A 27 -13.56 11.47 -0.06
N GLU A 28 -13.67 10.27 -0.64
CA GLU A 28 -14.95 9.72 -1.06
C GLU A 28 -15.88 9.48 0.14
N LEU A 29 -15.35 8.91 1.23
CA LEU A 29 -16.09 8.64 2.47
C LEU A 29 -16.51 9.90 3.24
N LYS A 30 -15.81 11.03 3.07
CA LYS A 30 -16.19 12.33 3.66
C LYS A 30 -17.48 12.90 3.05
N SER A 31 -17.83 12.48 1.83
CA SER A 31 -19.06 12.92 1.19
C SER A 31 -20.29 12.25 1.84
N HIS A 32 -21.49 12.81 1.64
CA HIS A 32 -22.71 12.15 2.12
C HIS A 32 -22.84 10.75 1.50
N HIS A 33 -23.25 9.76 2.30
CA HIS A 33 -23.36 8.35 1.88
C HIS A 33 -24.15 8.14 0.57
N SER A 34 -25.21 8.91 0.34
CA SER A 34 -26.01 8.84 -0.89
C SER A 34 -25.29 9.32 -2.16
N LYS A 35 -24.14 9.99 -2.00
CA LYS A 35 -23.27 10.47 -3.09
C LYS A 35 -22.05 9.59 -3.29
N TRP A 36 -21.87 8.55 -2.49
CA TRP A 36 -20.71 7.67 -2.59
C TRP A 36 -20.70 6.93 -3.92
N ASN A 37 -19.56 6.99 -4.59
CA ASN A 37 -19.27 6.16 -5.72
C ASN A 37 -18.77 4.79 -5.24
N PHE A 38 -19.72 3.87 -4.98
CA PHE A 38 -19.40 2.50 -4.53
C PHE A 38 -18.49 1.73 -5.48
N ARG A 39 -18.54 2.01 -6.79
CA ARG A 39 -17.65 1.38 -7.77
C ARG A 39 -16.21 1.87 -7.59
N LEU A 40 -16.03 3.17 -7.38
CA LEU A 40 -14.72 3.76 -7.07
C LEU A 40 -14.20 3.25 -5.73
N LEU A 41 -15.02 3.24 -4.67
CA LEU A 41 -14.63 2.70 -3.36
C LEU A 41 -14.23 1.22 -3.45
N GLY A 42 -14.97 0.41 -4.19
CA GLY A 42 -14.63 -0.99 -4.42
C GLY A 42 -13.31 -1.17 -5.16
N PHE A 43 -13.06 -0.33 -6.17
CA PHE A 43 -11.78 -0.31 -6.89
C PHE A 43 -10.62 0.09 -5.97
N LEU A 44 -10.75 1.22 -5.26
CA LEU A 44 -9.71 1.72 -4.37
C LEU A 44 -9.42 0.76 -3.21
N LYS A 45 -10.45 0.08 -2.67
CA LYS A 45 -10.26 -0.95 -1.65
C LYS A 45 -9.43 -2.13 -2.18
N LYS A 46 -9.75 -2.63 -3.37
CA LYS A 46 -9.00 -3.71 -3.99
C LYS A 46 -7.55 -3.29 -4.30
N GLU A 47 -7.38 -2.06 -4.78
CA GLU A 47 -6.06 -1.49 -5.03
C GLU A 47 -5.24 -1.39 -3.74
N LYS A 48 -5.85 -0.92 -2.65
CA LYS A 48 -5.24 -0.90 -1.31
C LYS A 48 -4.76 -2.29 -0.88
N GLU A 49 -5.61 -3.31 -0.97
CA GLU A 49 -5.28 -4.69 -0.60
C GLU A 49 -4.09 -5.25 -1.41
N ILE A 50 -3.99 -4.92 -2.70
CA ILE A 50 -2.86 -5.32 -3.56
C ILE A 50 -1.56 -4.66 -3.08
N TRP A 51 -1.61 -3.35 -2.76
CA TRP A 51 -0.43 -2.63 -2.28
C TRP A 51 0.03 -3.14 -0.91
N GLU A 52 -0.90 -3.38 0.01
CA GLU A 52 -0.60 -3.98 1.32
C GLU A 52 0.02 -5.37 1.18
N PHE A 53 -0.50 -6.20 0.27
CA PHE A 53 0.08 -7.51 -0.02
C PHE A 53 1.51 -7.39 -0.56
N ALA A 54 1.74 -6.52 -1.56
CA ALA A 54 3.07 -6.31 -2.13
C ALA A 54 4.08 -5.79 -1.09
N LEU A 55 3.64 -4.88 -0.21
CA LEU A 55 4.44 -4.39 0.91
C LEU A 55 4.81 -5.52 1.86
N GLY A 56 3.86 -6.36 2.27
CA GLY A 56 4.13 -7.51 3.14
C GLY A 56 5.14 -8.48 2.55
N GLN A 57 5.09 -8.74 1.24
CA GLN A 57 6.09 -9.58 0.55
C GLN A 57 7.50 -8.96 0.59
N LEU A 58 7.61 -7.66 0.35
CA LEU A 58 8.90 -6.97 0.33
C LEU A 58 9.48 -6.79 1.73
N GLU A 59 8.64 -6.49 2.72
CA GLU A 59 9.03 -6.40 4.12
C GLU A 59 9.50 -7.76 4.64
N TRP A 60 8.84 -8.85 4.26
CA TRP A 60 9.30 -10.21 4.58
C TRP A 60 10.70 -10.50 4.02
N LEU A 61 10.97 -10.13 2.77
CA LEU A 61 12.30 -10.29 2.14
C LEU A 61 13.42 -9.50 2.85
N THR A 62 13.08 -8.42 3.56
CA THR A 62 14.03 -7.66 4.39
C THR A 62 14.16 -8.23 5.80
N SER A 63 13.10 -8.83 6.36
CA SER A 63 13.08 -9.40 7.72
C SER A 63 13.83 -10.73 7.83
N ASP A 64 13.80 -11.58 6.81
CA ASP A 64 14.49 -12.89 6.77
C ASP A 64 16.03 -12.77 6.81
N LYS A 65 16.60 -11.58 6.64
CA LYS A 65 18.05 -11.35 6.73
C LYS A 65 18.54 -11.06 8.15
N THR A 66 17.63 -10.79 9.09
CA THR A 66 17.95 -10.38 10.46
C THR A 66 18.02 -11.55 11.44
N GLU A 67 17.55 -12.75 11.08
CA GLU A 67 17.48 -13.92 11.99
C GLU A 67 18.69 -14.87 11.88
N HIS A 68 19.68 -14.56 11.04
CA HIS A 68 20.85 -15.41 10.78
C HIS A 68 22.21 -14.76 11.05
N GLU A 69 22.27 -13.66 11.80
CA GLU A 69 23.53 -13.10 12.34
C GLU A 69 23.73 -13.43 13.83
#